data_AF-A0A9Q9IH89-F1
#
_entry.id   AF-A0A9Q9IH89-F1
#
_cell.length_a   1.000
_cell.length_b   1.000
_cell.length_c   1.000
_cell.angle_alpha   90.00
_cell.angle_beta   90.00
_cell.angle_gamma   90.00
#
_symmetry.space_group_name_H-M   'P 1'
#
loop_
_entity.id
_entity.type
_entity.pdbx_description
1 polymer ?
#
loop_
_entity_poly.entity_id
_entity_poly.type
_entity_poly.pdbx_seq_one_letter_code
_entity_poly.pdbx_strand_id
1 'polypeptide(L)'
;MTLPIAWTDAREAVFEAGSAAASSPVPVPLVESDGLTLAEPLTTLTALPAFPTSSVDGWAVRGPAPWRIIGRVLAGDQAEPLTTDGTCVEIATGGMVPEGTAYVVRIEDSKVEGEHVVAGEPRKMPDWRLTGEEADLGEELLPAGTPITPGVIGLAAACGYDTLSCRPRPRSALLVFGDELLTEGVPGGGRVRDALGPSLPSWLRRAGTDVVHHRAPVADTLEDHVAALRAAVDAGAQVICTTGGTMHGPVDHLHPALAELGATYVVNTVAVRPGFPMLVAQLPGGQFVAGLPGNPQSTFVALVSLVLPLLAGLTGRPRPAHATVKLGADIPGRGDYTHLALVRRDPQDGLAYPVAHAGSSMLRGLANSIGFAIIPPGGRGLAGTPAQLVPLPILDGERV
;
A
#
# COMPACT_ATOMS: atom_id res chain seq x y z
N MET A 1 8.29 -4.64 -36.17
CA MET A 1 7.89 -4.86 -34.77
C MET A 1 9.11 -4.58 -33.91
N THR A 2 8.97 -3.75 -32.88
CA THR A 2 9.98 -3.60 -31.82
C THR A 2 10.16 -4.93 -31.10
N LEU A 3 11.40 -5.26 -30.72
CA LEU A 3 11.66 -6.44 -29.90
C LEU A 3 10.94 -6.28 -28.54
N PRO A 4 10.37 -7.34 -27.98
CA PRO A 4 9.70 -7.26 -26.68
C PRO A 4 10.72 -6.91 -25.60
N ILE A 5 10.39 -5.97 -24.72
CA ILE A 5 11.24 -5.60 -23.58
C ILE A 5 11.22 -6.72 -22.53
N ALA A 6 12.33 -6.92 -21.81
CA ALA A 6 12.38 -7.89 -20.72
C ALA A 6 11.35 -7.52 -19.63
N TRP A 7 10.78 -8.52 -18.95
CA TRP A 7 9.71 -8.29 -17.98
C TRP A 7 10.14 -7.42 -16.79
N THR A 8 11.37 -7.55 -16.32
CA THR A 8 11.94 -6.72 -15.25
C THR A 8 12.06 -5.27 -15.68
N ASP A 9 12.59 -5.04 -16.88
CA ASP A 9 12.88 -3.71 -17.40
C ASP A 9 11.57 -2.97 -17.75
N ALA A 10 10.55 -3.71 -18.20
CA ALA A 10 9.21 -3.16 -18.40
C ALA A 10 8.59 -2.64 -17.10
N ARG A 11 8.76 -3.36 -15.98
CA ARG A 11 8.29 -2.94 -14.65
C ARG A 11 9.00 -1.68 -14.17
N GLU A 12 10.31 -1.60 -14.43
CA GLU A 12 11.14 -0.45 -14.07
C GLU A 12 10.75 0.77 -14.91
N ALA A 13 10.64 0.63 -16.23
CA ALA A 13 10.28 1.72 -17.14
C ALA A 13 8.93 2.36 -16.79
N VAL A 14 7.89 1.56 -16.48
CA VAL A 14 6.58 2.11 -16.10
C VAL A 14 6.57 2.66 -14.68
N PHE A 15 7.39 2.13 -13.77
CA PHE A 15 7.58 2.71 -12.44
C PHE A 15 8.21 4.09 -12.54
N GLU A 16 9.30 4.24 -13.29
CA GLU A 16 9.97 5.53 -13.51
C GLU A 16 9.06 6.53 -14.22
N ALA A 17 8.30 6.10 -15.22
CA ALA A 17 7.29 6.95 -15.87
C ALA A 17 6.21 7.43 -14.89
N GLY A 18 5.75 6.55 -13.99
CA GLY A 18 4.81 6.91 -12.92
C GLY A 18 5.42 7.91 -11.93
N SER A 19 6.65 7.68 -11.50
CA SER A 19 7.37 8.57 -10.57
C SER A 19 7.57 9.96 -11.16
N ALA A 20 7.93 10.05 -12.44
CA ALA A 20 8.07 11.32 -13.16
C ALA A 20 6.73 12.08 -13.30
N ALA A 21 5.61 11.37 -13.26
CA ALA A 21 4.26 11.91 -13.38
C ALA A 21 3.51 11.99 -12.03
N ALA A 22 4.20 11.78 -10.91
CA ALA A 22 3.58 11.78 -9.59
C ALA A 22 2.90 13.13 -9.31
N SER A 23 1.64 13.08 -8.86
CA SER A 23 0.87 14.29 -8.56
C SER A 23 1.49 15.05 -7.39
N SER A 24 1.38 16.38 -7.40
CA SER A 24 1.83 17.22 -6.29
C SER A 24 1.20 16.78 -4.96
N PRO A 25 1.95 16.83 -3.86
CA PRO A 25 1.40 16.54 -2.55
C PRO A 25 0.25 17.49 -2.18
N VAL A 26 -0.69 16.98 -1.39
CA VAL A 26 -1.79 17.77 -0.85
C VAL A 26 -1.87 17.56 0.67
N PRO A 27 -2.18 18.59 1.46
CA PRO A 27 -2.45 18.42 2.88
C PRO A 27 -3.76 17.66 3.07
N VAL A 28 -3.74 16.61 3.87
CA VAL A 28 -4.91 15.77 4.16
C VAL A 28 -5.08 15.66 5.67
N PRO A 29 -6.29 15.90 6.23
CA PRO A 29 -6.58 15.64 7.64
C PRO A 29 -6.23 14.21 8.03
N LEU A 30 -5.71 14.01 9.25
CA LEU A 30 -5.31 12.69 9.73
C LEU A 30 -6.37 11.60 9.51
N VAL A 31 -7.64 11.92 9.80
CA VAL A 31 -8.77 10.99 9.68
C VAL A 31 -9.12 10.58 8.25
N GLU A 32 -8.66 11.32 7.24
CA GLU A 32 -8.88 11.06 5.81
C GLU A 32 -7.63 10.48 5.13
N SER A 33 -6.52 10.39 5.86
CA SER A 33 -5.22 10.01 5.30
C SER A 33 -4.99 8.50 5.17
N ASP A 34 -5.87 7.67 5.75
CA ASP A 34 -5.73 6.20 5.71
C ASP A 34 -5.67 5.66 4.28
N GLY A 35 -4.70 4.79 4.02
CA GLY A 35 -4.43 4.19 2.72
C GLY A 35 -3.76 5.11 1.69
N LEU A 36 -3.49 6.37 2.02
CA LEU A 36 -2.67 7.27 1.19
C LEU A 36 -1.17 6.98 1.39
N THR A 37 -0.31 7.88 0.92
CA THR A 37 1.15 7.75 1.03
C THR A 37 1.72 9.06 1.51
N LEU A 38 2.64 9.00 2.49
CA LEU A 38 3.40 10.17 2.93
C LEU A 38 4.19 10.74 1.75
N ALA A 39 4.00 12.03 1.48
CA ALA A 39 4.75 12.72 0.44
C ALA A 39 6.10 13.26 0.91
N GLU A 40 6.23 13.42 2.22
CA GLU A 40 7.41 13.93 2.95
C GLU A 40 7.67 13.01 4.14
N PRO A 41 8.89 12.99 4.69
CA PRO A 41 9.16 12.23 5.91
C PRO A 41 8.28 12.70 7.08
N LEU A 42 7.83 11.76 7.91
CA LEU A 42 7.19 12.06 9.17
C LEU A 42 8.28 12.35 10.21
N THR A 43 8.43 13.61 10.58
CA THR A 43 9.35 14.05 11.64
C THR A 43 8.58 14.42 12.90
N THR A 44 9.14 14.31 14.08
CA THR A 44 8.44 14.76 15.29
C THR A 44 8.39 16.30 15.39
N LEU A 45 7.23 16.89 15.71
CA LEU A 45 7.11 18.35 15.97
C LEU A 45 7.36 18.70 17.45
N THR A 46 7.45 17.67 18.29
CA THR A 46 7.75 17.71 19.71
C THR A 46 8.50 16.44 20.09
N ALA A 47 9.28 16.44 21.17
CA ALA A 47 9.82 15.20 21.70
C ALA A 47 8.68 14.27 22.14
N LEU A 48 8.89 12.96 22.10
CA LEU A 48 7.92 11.95 22.54
C LEU A 48 8.46 11.15 23.71
N PRO A 49 7.82 11.19 24.89
CA PRO A 49 6.82 12.19 25.31
C PRO A 49 7.41 13.61 25.35
N ALA A 50 6.54 14.63 25.29
CA ALA A 50 6.93 16.04 25.22
C ALA A 50 7.48 16.61 26.54
N PHE A 51 7.22 15.92 27.64
CA PHE A 51 7.66 16.24 28.99
C PHE A 51 7.75 14.93 29.79
N PRO A 52 8.42 14.93 30.96
CA PRO A 52 8.49 13.73 31.78
C PRO A 52 7.09 13.36 32.28
N THR A 53 6.67 12.11 32.10
CA THR A 53 5.30 11.65 32.42
C THR A 53 5.33 10.48 33.40
N SER A 54 4.49 10.52 34.42
CA SER A 54 4.37 9.40 35.35
C SER A 54 3.90 8.13 34.63
N SER A 55 4.54 6.99 34.91
CA SER A 55 4.15 5.68 34.40
C SER A 55 3.14 4.96 35.29
N VAL A 56 2.88 5.52 36.48
CA VAL A 56 2.07 4.92 37.54
C VAL A 56 1.23 5.98 38.26
N ASP A 57 0.20 5.54 38.96
CA ASP A 57 -0.48 6.36 39.96
C ASP A 57 0.31 6.32 41.27
N GLY A 58 0.46 7.47 41.93
CA GLY A 58 1.32 7.55 43.10
C GLY A 58 1.58 8.96 43.61
N TRP A 59 2.79 9.14 44.12
CA TRP A 59 3.26 10.37 44.74
C TRP A 59 4.58 10.78 44.10
N ALA A 60 4.61 11.93 43.43
CA ALA A 60 5.86 12.55 43.04
C ALA A 60 6.47 13.20 44.30
N VAL A 61 7.62 12.69 44.75
CA VAL A 61 8.21 13.06 46.04
C VAL A 61 9.52 13.81 45.87
N ARG A 62 9.83 14.71 46.81
CA ARG A 62 11.14 15.35 46.91
C ARG A 62 11.76 15.12 48.30
N GLY A 63 13.04 14.74 48.32
CA GLY A 63 13.77 14.45 49.55
C GLY A 63 13.34 13.13 50.23
N PRO A 64 13.83 12.85 51.45
CA PRO A 64 13.49 11.63 52.20
C PRO A 64 12.07 11.67 52.80
N ALA A 65 11.49 10.49 53.04
CA ALA A 65 10.23 10.32 53.75
C ALA A 65 10.32 10.75 55.23
N PRO A 66 9.18 11.10 55.88
CA PRO A 66 7.83 11.18 55.32
C PRO A 66 7.58 12.49 54.54
N TRP A 67 6.67 12.44 53.57
CA TRP A 67 6.36 13.59 52.69
C TRP A 67 5.00 14.20 53.01
N ARG A 68 4.95 15.53 53.10
CA ARG A 68 3.69 16.27 53.23
C ARG A 68 3.06 16.49 51.84
N ILE A 69 1.79 16.14 51.71
CA ILE A 69 1.00 16.38 50.50
C ILE A 69 0.77 17.89 50.36
N ILE A 70 1.21 18.48 49.25
CA ILE A 70 1.06 19.91 48.96
C ILE A 70 0.17 20.20 47.75
N GLY A 71 -0.33 19.15 47.08
CA GLY A 71 -1.21 19.28 45.93
C GLY A 71 -1.35 17.96 45.17
N ARG A 72 -1.86 18.07 43.94
CA ARG A 72 -1.98 16.97 42.99
C ARG A 72 -1.70 17.46 41.58
N VAL A 73 -1.23 16.56 40.72
CA VAL A 73 -1.03 16.77 39.29
C VAL A 73 -1.79 15.67 38.54
N LEU A 74 -2.87 16.04 37.86
CA LEU A 74 -3.63 15.12 37.02
C LEU A 74 -3.15 15.21 35.56
N ALA A 75 -3.52 14.22 34.75
CA ALA A 75 -3.24 14.27 33.31
C ALA A 75 -3.90 15.51 32.69
N GLY A 76 -3.11 16.30 31.95
CA GLY A 76 -3.53 17.56 31.35
C GLY A 76 -3.21 18.81 32.17
N ASP A 77 -2.86 18.67 33.45
CA ASP A 77 -2.43 19.79 34.29
C ASP A 77 -0.93 20.10 34.08
N GLN A 78 -0.56 21.37 34.20
CA GLN A 78 0.84 21.75 34.37
C GLN A 78 1.27 21.50 35.82
N ALA A 79 2.47 20.94 35.99
CA ALA A 79 3.06 20.72 37.30
C ALA A 79 3.95 21.91 37.72
N GLU A 80 3.64 22.50 38.87
CA GLU A 80 4.56 23.44 39.54
C GLU A 80 5.78 22.68 40.11
N PRO A 81 6.99 23.27 40.09
CA PRO A 81 8.18 22.62 40.64
C PRO A 81 8.02 22.22 42.12
N LEU A 82 8.50 21.04 42.48
CA LEU A 82 8.67 20.63 43.87
C LEU A 82 9.94 21.28 44.42
N THR A 83 9.81 22.35 45.21
CA THR A 83 10.97 23.12 45.72
C THR A 83 11.43 22.72 47.12
N THR A 84 10.62 21.97 47.87
CA THR A 84 10.83 21.73 49.31
C THR A 84 10.98 20.24 49.61
N ASP A 85 12.09 19.85 50.25
CA ASP A 85 12.30 18.48 50.71
C ASP A 85 11.26 18.07 51.76
N GLY A 86 10.86 16.79 51.76
CA GLY A 86 9.78 16.30 52.61
C GLY A 86 8.39 16.72 52.12
N THR A 87 8.23 17.04 50.83
CA THR A 87 6.92 17.30 50.22
C THR A 87 6.65 16.38 49.04
N CYS A 88 5.37 16.18 48.73
CA CYS A 88 4.92 15.42 47.58
C CYS A 88 3.64 16.00 46.99
N VAL A 89 3.39 15.65 45.73
CA VAL A 89 2.08 15.80 45.10
C VAL A 89 1.55 14.42 44.71
N GLU A 90 0.23 14.24 44.84
CA GLU A 90 -0.44 13.11 44.21
C GLU A 90 -0.27 13.23 42.69
N ILE A 91 0.11 12.15 42.01
CA ILE A 91 0.31 12.15 40.56
C ILE A 91 -0.36 10.94 39.96
N ALA A 92 -1.12 11.15 38.89
CA ALA A 92 -1.73 10.09 38.10
C ALA A 92 -0.81 9.66 36.95
N THR A 93 -1.05 8.47 36.43
CA THR A 93 -0.43 7.96 35.20
C THR A 93 -0.67 8.94 34.05
N GLY A 94 0.41 9.34 33.35
CA GLY A 94 0.37 10.37 32.31
C GLY A 94 0.44 11.81 32.83
N GLY A 95 0.41 12.04 34.15
CA GLY A 95 0.65 13.34 34.76
C GLY A 95 2.07 13.83 34.52
N MET A 96 2.23 15.14 34.29
CA MET A 96 3.53 15.78 34.14
C MET A 96 4.31 15.68 35.46
N VAL A 97 5.51 15.08 35.44
CA VAL A 97 6.33 14.99 36.65
C VAL A 97 6.86 16.37 36.99
N PRO A 98 6.63 16.88 38.22
CA PRO A 98 7.18 18.15 38.66
C PRO A 98 8.70 18.22 38.54
N GLU A 99 9.23 19.38 38.15
CA GLU A 99 10.66 19.63 38.28
C GLU A 99 11.07 19.51 39.76
N GLY A 100 12.22 18.88 40.04
CA GLY A 100 12.70 18.64 41.39
C GLY A 100 12.15 17.37 42.07
N THR A 101 11.30 16.60 41.39
CA THR A 101 10.94 15.24 41.83
C THR A 101 12.18 14.34 41.89
N ALA A 102 12.39 13.68 43.02
CA ALA A 102 13.45 12.70 43.21
C ALA A 102 13.00 11.29 42.82
N TYR A 103 11.76 10.93 43.17
CA TYR A 103 11.16 9.62 42.90
C TYR A 103 9.64 9.75 42.71
N VAL A 104 9.04 8.75 42.08
CA VAL A 104 7.59 8.51 42.15
C VAL A 104 7.38 7.27 43.01
N VAL A 105 6.59 7.40 44.08
CA VAL A 105 6.21 6.29 44.96
C VAL A 105 4.81 5.84 44.58
N ARG A 106 4.65 4.59 44.16
CA ARG A 106 3.36 4.02 43.75
C ARG A 106 2.36 4.04 44.90
N ILE A 107 1.06 4.13 44.61
CA ILE A 107 0.02 4.05 45.64
C ILE A 107 0.17 2.76 46.46
N GLU A 108 0.42 1.63 45.79
CA GLU A 108 0.56 0.31 46.44
C GLU A 108 1.80 0.20 47.34
N ASP A 109 2.83 0.99 47.07
CA ASP A 109 4.07 1.05 47.85
C ASP A 109 4.06 2.21 48.87
N SER A 110 2.91 2.84 49.08
CA SER A 110 2.73 4.00 49.96
C SER A 110 1.63 3.79 50.99
N LYS A 111 1.70 4.56 52.07
CA LYS A 111 0.64 4.67 53.08
C LYS A 111 0.43 6.14 53.42
N VAL A 112 -0.81 6.59 53.33
CA VAL A 112 -1.22 7.91 53.83
C VAL A 112 -1.45 7.80 55.34
N GLU A 113 -0.75 8.63 56.11
CA GLU A 113 -0.86 8.75 57.56
C GLU A 113 -1.55 10.07 57.92
N GLY A 114 -2.64 9.98 58.68
CA GLY A 114 -3.52 11.13 58.91
C GLY A 114 -4.19 11.57 57.60
N GLU A 115 -4.22 12.88 57.34
CA GLU A 115 -4.83 13.44 56.13
C GLU A 115 -3.81 14.00 55.12
N HIS A 116 -2.55 14.18 55.50
CA HIS A 116 -1.62 15.01 54.71
C HIS A 116 -0.18 14.49 54.63
N VAL A 117 0.10 13.28 55.14
CA VAL A 117 1.47 12.75 55.16
C VAL A 117 1.53 11.40 54.47
N VAL A 118 2.52 11.19 53.62
CA VAL A 118 2.77 9.95 52.89
C VAL A 118 4.07 9.34 53.39
N ALA A 119 4.02 8.06 53.75
CA ALA A 119 5.18 7.22 53.99
C ALA A 119 5.26 6.13 52.91
N GLY A 120 6.47 5.77 52.51
CA GLY A 120 6.72 4.75 51.50
C GLY A 120 8.19 4.71 51.13
N GLU A 121 8.59 3.67 50.39
CA GLU A 121 9.95 3.52 49.90
C GLU A 121 9.98 3.64 48.37
N PRO A 122 10.74 4.60 47.80
CA PRO A 122 10.85 4.70 46.36
C PRO A 122 11.66 3.54 45.81
N ARG A 123 11.30 3.08 44.60
CA ARG A 123 12.08 2.09 43.87
C ARG A 123 13.35 2.72 43.30
N LYS A 124 14.36 1.89 43.04
CA LYS A 124 15.64 2.34 42.47
C LYS A 124 15.52 2.92 41.05
N MET A 125 14.55 2.43 40.28
CA MET A 125 14.25 2.94 38.94
C MET A 125 13.14 3.98 39.03
N PRO A 126 13.25 5.11 38.31
CA PRO A 126 12.17 6.09 38.24
C PRO A 126 10.94 5.46 37.56
N ASP A 127 9.77 5.62 38.17
CA ASP A 127 8.48 5.21 37.60
C ASP A 127 7.88 6.34 36.73
N TRP A 128 8.72 6.98 35.90
CA TRP A 128 8.31 7.97 34.91
C TRP A 128 9.08 7.80 33.60
N ARG A 129 8.50 8.28 32.50
CA ARG A 129 9.13 8.34 31.19
C ARG A 129 9.87 9.67 31.02
N LEU A 130 11.04 9.65 30.41
CA LEU A 130 11.80 10.86 30.12
C LEU A 130 11.28 11.55 28.86
N THR A 131 11.47 12.87 28.78
CA THR A 131 11.25 13.60 27.53
C THR A 131 12.10 12.99 26.43
N GLY A 132 11.49 12.72 25.27
CA GLY A 132 12.19 12.15 24.12
C GLY A 132 12.61 10.69 24.27
N GLU A 133 12.10 9.96 25.26
CA GLU A 133 12.39 8.53 25.44
C GLU A 133 11.98 7.67 24.24
N GLU A 134 10.92 8.06 23.53
CA GLU A 134 10.49 7.42 22.27
C GLU A 134 11.12 8.09 21.04
N ALA A 135 11.19 9.42 21.01
CA ALA A 135 11.80 10.17 19.90
C ALA A 135 12.20 11.60 20.29
N ASP A 136 13.35 12.05 19.80
CA ASP A 136 13.80 13.42 19.95
C ASP A 136 13.01 14.39 19.06
N LEU A 137 12.99 15.68 19.41
CA LEU A 137 12.39 16.73 18.58
C LEU A 137 13.06 16.79 17.20
N GLY A 138 12.26 16.73 16.13
CA GLY A 138 12.72 16.80 14.74
C GLY A 138 13.30 15.49 14.20
N GLU A 139 13.26 14.41 14.98
CA GLU A 139 13.69 13.09 14.52
C GLU A 139 12.79 12.58 13.39
N GLU A 140 13.39 12.04 12.32
CA GLU A 140 12.67 11.38 11.24
C GLU A 140 12.26 9.97 11.69
N LEU A 141 10.96 9.75 11.86
CA LEU A 141 10.42 8.46 12.28
C LEU A 141 10.09 7.56 11.10
N LEU A 142 9.57 8.15 10.01
CA LEU A 142 9.19 7.42 8.80
C LEU A 142 9.60 8.22 7.56
N PRO A 143 10.16 7.57 6.53
CA PRO A 143 10.54 8.26 5.31
C PRO A 143 9.31 8.59 4.44
N ALA A 144 9.49 9.52 3.51
CA ALA A 144 8.56 9.74 2.40
C ALA A 144 8.34 8.43 1.61
N GLY A 145 7.14 8.26 1.04
CA GLY A 145 6.75 7.05 0.33
C GLY A 145 6.20 5.94 1.24
N THR A 146 6.18 6.16 2.57
CA THR A 146 5.55 5.24 3.53
C THR A 146 4.03 5.22 3.35
N PRO A 147 3.40 4.03 3.20
CA PRO A 147 1.95 3.90 3.23
C PRO A 147 1.38 4.35 4.57
N ILE A 148 0.34 5.19 4.53
CA ILE A 148 -0.32 5.65 5.73
C ILE A 148 -1.30 4.56 6.19
N THR A 149 -1.01 3.98 7.35
CA THR A 149 -1.84 2.99 8.03
C THR A 149 -2.40 3.57 9.33
N PRO A 150 -3.37 2.92 10.00
CA PRO A 150 -3.89 3.41 11.28
C PRO A 150 -2.81 3.68 12.33
N GLY A 151 -1.74 2.86 12.36
CA GLY A 151 -0.59 3.08 13.25
C GLY A 151 0.19 4.36 12.91
N VAL A 152 0.41 4.63 11.61
CA VAL A 152 1.07 5.86 11.14
C VAL A 152 0.24 7.09 11.49
N ILE A 153 -1.08 7.01 11.38
CA ILE A 153 -2.00 8.10 11.75
C ILE A 153 -1.88 8.43 13.23
N GLY A 154 -1.91 7.40 14.10
CA GLY A 154 -1.74 7.58 15.54
C GLY A 154 -0.37 8.17 15.91
N LEU A 155 0.69 7.70 15.27
CA LEU A 155 2.04 8.23 15.47
C LEU A 155 2.15 9.70 15.03
N ALA A 156 1.58 10.06 13.88
CA ALA A 156 1.56 11.44 13.41
C ALA A 156 0.78 12.37 14.36
N ALA A 157 -0.35 11.90 14.89
CA ALA A 157 -1.10 12.64 15.92
C ALA A 157 -0.24 12.86 17.18
N ALA A 158 0.45 11.82 17.66
CA ALA A 158 1.34 11.92 18.81
C ALA A 158 2.50 12.91 18.56
N CYS A 159 3.03 12.94 17.34
CA CYS A 159 4.03 13.91 16.89
C CYS A 159 3.52 15.35 16.82
N GLY A 160 2.20 15.59 16.92
CA GLY A 160 1.58 16.92 16.91
C GLY A 160 1.00 17.36 15.56
N TYR A 161 0.83 16.47 14.58
CA TYR A 161 0.21 16.82 13.29
C TYR A 161 -1.32 16.78 13.35
N ASP A 162 -1.97 17.77 12.74
CA ASP A 162 -3.41 17.73 12.40
C ASP A 162 -3.65 17.23 10.97
N THR A 163 -2.67 17.46 10.10
CA THR A 163 -2.70 17.12 8.67
C THR A 163 -1.36 16.54 8.23
N LEU A 164 -1.39 15.64 7.26
CA LEU A 164 -0.19 15.10 6.62
C LEU A 164 -0.09 15.59 5.17
N SER A 165 1.14 15.83 4.71
CA SER A 165 1.42 16.00 3.28
C SER A 165 1.34 14.63 2.61
N CYS A 166 0.33 14.42 1.76
CA CYS A 166 0.04 13.12 1.17
C CYS A 166 0.05 13.16 -0.36
N ARG A 167 0.45 12.04 -0.97
CA ARG A 167 0.21 11.81 -2.41
C ARG A 167 -1.27 11.38 -2.59
N PRO A 168 -2.04 12.07 -3.46
CA PRO A 168 -3.44 11.73 -3.68
C PRO A 168 -3.58 10.35 -4.35
N ARG A 169 -4.74 9.71 -4.16
CA ARG A 169 -5.06 8.45 -4.87
C ARG A 169 -5.10 8.70 -6.38
N PRO A 170 -4.42 7.88 -7.20
CA PRO A 170 -4.57 7.97 -8.64
C PRO A 170 -6.01 7.63 -9.04
N ARG A 171 -6.51 8.33 -10.06
CA ARG A 171 -7.85 8.05 -10.62
C ARG A 171 -7.70 7.16 -11.84
N SER A 172 -8.47 6.08 -11.93
CA SER A 172 -8.42 5.15 -13.04
C SER A 172 -9.73 5.02 -13.80
N ALA A 173 -9.63 4.56 -15.05
CA ALA A 173 -10.76 4.16 -15.86
C ALA A 173 -10.58 2.73 -16.37
N LEU A 174 -11.68 2.02 -16.62
CA LEU A 174 -11.69 0.71 -17.24
C LEU A 174 -12.53 0.71 -18.52
N LEU A 175 -11.95 0.28 -19.63
CA LEU A 175 -12.62 0.13 -20.91
C LEU A 175 -12.49 -1.33 -21.36
N VAL A 176 -13.61 -2.02 -21.56
CA VAL A 176 -13.62 -3.43 -21.97
C VAL A 176 -14.01 -3.52 -23.43
N PHE A 177 -13.06 -3.86 -24.30
CA PHE A 177 -13.25 -3.96 -25.75
C PHE A 177 -13.67 -5.38 -26.15
N GLY A 178 -14.56 -5.50 -27.13
CA GLY A 178 -14.94 -6.80 -27.70
C GLY A 178 -16.42 -6.87 -28.08
N ASP A 179 -16.70 -7.05 -29.37
CA ASP A 179 -18.05 -7.26 -29.91
C ASP A 179 -18.64 -8.61 -29.48
N GLU A 180 -17.80 -9.58 -29.12
CA GLU A 180 -18.20 -10.90 -28.67
C GLU A 180 -18.79 -10.90 -27.25
N LEU A 181 -18.61 -9.82 -26.50
CA LEU A 181 -18.88 -9.78 -25.07
C LEU A 181 -20.37 -9.62 -24.75
N LEU A 182 -20.85 -10.39 -23.78
CA LEU A 182 -22.14 -10.21 -23.12
C LEU A 182 -21.92 -9.59 -21.74
N THR A 183 -22.69 -8.56 -21.43
CA THR A 183 -22.68 -7.88 -20.11
C THR A 183 -23.69 -8.46 -19.12
N GLU A 184 -24.54 -9.39 -19.57
CA GLU A 184 -25.50 -10.12 -18.74
C GLU A 184 -25.84 -11.49 -19.34
N GLY A 185 -26.46 -12.36 -18.54
CA GLY A 185 -26.88 -13.69 -18.98
C GLY A 185 -25.77 -14.75 -19.08
N VAL A 186 -26.11 -15.87 -19.72
CA VAL A 186 -25.26 -17.05 -19.89
C VAL A 186 -24.57 -17.00 -21.26
N PRO A 187 -23.24 -17.25 -21.37
CA PRO A 187 -22.55 -17.26 -22.65
C PRO A 187 -23.01 -18.40 -23.56
N GLY A 188 -22.97 -18.16 -24.88
CA GLY A 188 -23.42 -19.10 -25.89
C GLY A 188 -23.48 -18.46 -27.28
N GLY A 189 -23.71 -19.26 -28.33
CA GLY A 189 -23.94 -18.74 -29.68
C GLY A 189 -22.78 -17.91 -30.26
N GLY A 190 -21.53 -18.21 -29.90
CA GLY A 190 -20.35 -17.45 -30.33
C GLY A 190 -20.03 -16.21 -29.48
N ARG A 191 -20.79 -15.97 -28.40
CA ARG A 191 -20.58 -14.87 -27.46
C ARG A 191 -20.03 -15.38 -26.12
N VAL A 192 -19.17 -14.60 -25.48
CA VAL A 192 -18.62 -14.90 -24.14
C VAL A 192 -19.06 -13.86 -23.12
N ARG A 193 -19.14 -14.24 -21.85
CA ARG A 193 -19.53 -13.33 -20.77
C ARG A 193 -18.32 -12.49 -20.37
N ASP A 194 -18.50 -11.17 -20.32
CA ASP A 194 -17.50 -10.30 -19.71
C ASP A 194 -17.27 -10.68 -18.24
N ALA A 195 -16.05 -11.14 -17.94
CA ALA A 195 -15.59 -11.46 -16.61
C ALA A 195 -14.58 -10.43 -16.05
N LEU A 196 -14.10 -9.52 -16.89
CA LEU A 196 -13.08 -8.53 -16.54
C LEU A 196 -13.71 -7.24 -16.05
N GLY A 197 -14.76 -6.75 -16.71
CA GLY A 197 -15.51 -5.55 -16.30
C GLY A 197 -16.04 -5.64 -14.86
N PRO A 198 -16.62 -6.77 -14.41
CA PRO A 198 -17.05 -6.91 -13.01
C PRO A 198 -15.91 -7.06 -12.00
N SER A 199 -14.73 -7.55 -12.40
CA SER A 199 -13.66 -7.94 -11.47
C SER A 199 -12.55 -6.89 -11.34
N LEU A 200 -12.08 -6.33 -12.46
CA LEU A 200 -10.95 -5.39 -12.50
C LEU A 200 -11.15 -4.12 -11.64
N PRO A 201 -12.34 -3.50 -11.56
CA PRO A 201 -12.51 -2.32 -10.72
C PRO A 201 -12.18 -2.58 -9.24
N SER A 202 -12.50 -3.78 -8.74
CA SER A 202 -12.18 -4.18 -7.37
C SER A 202 -10.68 -4.40 -7.17
N TRP A 203 -9.99 -4.97 -8.17
CA TRP A 203 -8.53 -5.14 -8.14
C TRP A 203 -7.80 -3.80 -8.20
N LEU A 204 -8.28 -2.87 -9.03
CA LEU A 204 -7.76 -1.51 -9.12
C LEU A 204 -7.94 -0.76 -7.79
N ARG A 205 -9.12 -0.81 -7.16
CA ARG A 205 -9.33 -0.23 -5.82
C ARG A 205 -8.38 -0.80 -4.78
N ARG A 206 -8.16 -2.12 -4.78
CA ARG A 206 -7.19 -2.78 -3.88
C ARG A 206 -5.74 -2.41 -4.19
N ALA A 207 -5.43 -2.04 -5.43
CA ALA A 207 -4.15 -1.47 -5.82
C ALA A 207 -3.99 0.02 -5.42
N GLY A 208 -5.00 0.63 -4.80
CA GLY A 208 -4.93 2.00 -4.28
C GLY A 208 -5.37 3.09 -5.25
N THR A 209 -6.17 2.76 -6.27
CA THR A 209 -6.74 3.75 -7.22
C THR A 209 -8.26 3.84 -7.15
N ASP A 210 -8.80 5.04 -7.36
CA ASP A 210 -10.24 5.26 -7.48
C ASP A 210 -10.71 5.11 -8.93
N VAL A 211 -11.59 4.14 -9.19
CA VAL A 211 -12.15 3.91 -10.52
C VAL A 211 -13.28 4.89 -10.78
N VAL A 212 -13.02 5.90 -11.62
CA VAL A 212 -13.94 7.02 -11.89
C VAL A 212 -14.72 6.89 -13.19
N HIS A 213 -14.33 5.97 -14.06
CA HIS A 213 -15.03 5.69 -15.30
C HIS A 213 -14.95 4.20 -15.65
N HIS A 214 -16.06 3.63 -16.11
CA HIS A 214 -16.12 2.23 -16.55
C HIS A 214 -17.09 2.10 -17.72
N ARG A 215 -16.63 1.53 -18.85
CA ARG A 215 -17.46 1.25 -20.03
C ARG A 215 -17.21 -0.16 -20.54
N ALA A 216 -18.28 -0.95 -20.67
CA ALA A 216 -18.28 -2.30 -21.20
C ALA A 216 -19.64 -2.64 -21.84
N PRO A 217 -19.68 -3.25 -23.04
CA PRO A 217 -18.57 -3.37 -23.97
C PRO A 217 -18.33 -2.05 -24.71
N VAL A 218 -17.13 -1.88 -25.25
CA VAL A 218 -16.84 -0.92 -26.32
C VAL A 218 -16.74 -1.72 -27.61
N ALA A 219 -17.39 -1.24 -28.67
CA ALA A 219 -17.40 -1.94 -29.94
C ALA A 219 -16.00 -1.93 -30.57
N ASP A 220 -15.67 -2.98 -31.33
CA ASP A 220 -14.36 -3.15 -31.97
C ASP A 220 -14.23 -2.28 -33.22
N THR A 221 -14.26 -0.95 -33.01
CA THR A 221 -14.03 0.06 -34.05
C THR A 221 -13.02 1.10 -33.58
N LEU A 222 -12.27 1.68 -34.53
CA LEU A 222 -11.34 2.76 -34.22
C LEU A 222 -12.05 3.97 -33.58
N GLU A 223 -13.21 4.35 -34.13
CA GLU A 223 -14.00 5.49 -33.65
C GLU A 223 -14.45 5.27 -32.19
N ASP A 224 -15.00 4.10 -31.86
CA ASP A 224 -15.44 3.79 -30.51
C ASP A 224 -14.29 3.72 -29.50
N HIS A 225 -13.13 3.18 -29.89
CA HIS A 225 -11.95 3.14 -29.03
C HIS A 225 -11.41 4.54 -28.73
N VAL A 226 -11.29 5.40 -29.76
CA VAL A 226 -10.87 6.80 -29.60
C VAL A 226 -11.85 7.57 -28.73
N ALA A 227 -13.16 7.42 -28.97
CA ALA A 227 -14.20 8.06 -28.18
C ALA A 227 -14.18 7.60 -26.72
N ALA A 228 -14.00 6.30 -26.46
CA ALA A 228 -13.92 5.74 -25.12
C ALA A 228 -12.69 6.25 -24.35
N LEU A 229 -11.53 6.33 -25.00
CA LEU A 229 -10.30 6.87 -24.41
C LEU A 229 -10.47 8.36 -24.06
N ARG A 230 -11.06 9.16 -24.95
CA ARG A 230 -11.37 10.58 -24.67
C ARG A 230 -12.33 10.74 -23.50
N ALA A 231 -13.42 9.97 -23.47
CA ALA A 231 -14.38 10.02 -22.37
C ALA A 231 -13.75 9.66 -21.01
N ALA A 232 -12.80 8.71 -20.98
CA ALA A 232 -12.04 8.38 -19.78
C ALA A 232 -11.13 9.53 -19.31
N VAL A 233 -10.49 10.24 -20.25
CA VAL A 233 -9.72 11.47 -19.96
C VAL A 233 -10.63 12.56 -19.41
N ASP A 234 -11.78 12.80 -20.04
CA ASP A 234 -12.75 13.83 -19.64
C ASP A 234 -13.35 13.54 -18.24
N ALA A 235 -13.49 12.26 -17.88
CA ALA A 235 -13.88 11.83 -16.54
C ALA A 235 -12.77 12.07 -15.48
N GLY A 236 -11.57 12.48 -15.89
CA GLY A 236 -10.42 12.79 -15.04
C GLY A 236 -9.59 11.58 -14.65
N ALA A 237 -9.56 10.52 -15.47
CA ALA A 237 -8.68 9.38 -15.24
C ALA A 237 -7.21 9.74 -15.56
N GLN A 238 -6.31 9.35 -14.68
CA GLN A 238 -4.85 9.42 -14.88
C GLN A 238 -4.31 8.11 -15.47
N VAL A 239 -4.94 6.98 -15.14
CA VAL A 239 -4.59 5.66 -15.67
C VAL A 239 -5.82 5.01 -16.30
N ILE A 240 -5.78 4.76 -17.61
CA ILE A 240 -6.86 4.16 -18.37
C ILE A 240 -6.46 2.72 -18.68
N CYS A 241 -7.12 1.75 -18.05
CA CYS A 241 -6.94 0.34 -18.34
C CYS A 241 -7.90 -0.08 -19.46
N THR A 242 -7.37 -0.68 -20.51
CA THR A 242 -8.18 -1.29 -21.58
C THR A 242 -8.00 -2.81 -21.54
N THR A 243 -9.01 -3.57 -21.95
CA THR A 243 -8.89 -5.03 -22.12
C THR A 243 -9.24 -5.42 -23.54
N GLY A 244 -8.40 -6.24 -24.18
CA GLY A 244 -8.58 -6.60 -25.59
C GLY A 244 -7.93 -5.59 -26.54
N GLY A 245 -7.94 -5.86 -27.84
CA GLY A 245 -7.40 -4.92 -28.84
C GLY A 245 -5.88 -4.75 -28.86
N THR A 246 -5.11 -5.53 -28.09
CA THR A 246 -3.68 -5.28 -27.83
C THR A 246 -2.72 -5.94 -28.82
N MET A 247 -3.20 -6.64 -29.85
CA MET A 247 -2.37 -7.36 -30.82
C MET A 247 -2.45 -6.73 -32.22
N HIS A 248 -1.85 -7.38 -33.21
CA HIS A 248 -2.03 -7.05 -34.63
C HIS A 248 -3.03 -8.03 -35.26
N GLY A 249 -4.31 -7.82 -34.96
CA GLY A 249 -5.45 -8.54 -35.50
C GLY A 249 -6.39 -7.62 -36.29
N PRO A 250 -7.35 -8.18 -37.04
CA PRO A 250 -8.26 -7.41 -37.88
C PRO A 250 -9.20 -6.48 -37.10
N VAL A 251 -9.38 -6.73 -35.80
CA VAL A 251 -10.24 -5.98 -34.87
C VAL A 251 -9.45 -5.29 -33.76
N ASP A 252 -8.11 -5.36 -33.80
CA ASP A 252 -7.26 -4.76 -32.79
C ASP A 252 -7.03 -3.26 -33.08
N HIS A 253 -7.92 -2.42 -32.54
CA HIS A 253 -7.92 -0.98 -32.80
C HIS A 253 -7.18 -0.14 -31.74
N LEU A 254 -6.59 -0.73 -30.69
CA LEU A 254 -5.89 0.05 -29.65
C LEU A 254 -4.65 0.77 -30.19
N HIS A 255 -3.76 0.09 -30.92
CA HIS A 255 -2.56 0.74 -31.47
C HIS A 255 -2.91 1.89 -32.45
N PRO A 256 -3.85 1.72 -33.41
CA PRO A 256 -4.34 2.83 -34.23
C PRO A 256 -4.96 3.97 -33.41
N ALA A 257 -5.78 3.67 -32.40
CA ALA A 257 -6.40 4.68 -31.55
C ALA A 257 -5.36 5.49 -30.76
N LEU A 258 -4.34 4.81 -30.22
CA LEU A 258 -3.21 5.46 -29.55
C LEU A 258 -2.42 6.36 -30.51
N ALA A 259 -2.21 5.92 -31.75
CA ALA A 259 -1.55 6.74 -32.77
C ALA A 259 -2.37 7.99 -33.13
N GLU A 260 -3.69 7.84 -33.31
CA GLU A 260 -4.60 8.97 -33.61
C GLU A 260 -4.65 9.99 -32.46
N LEU A 261 -4.56 9.50 -31.21
CA LEU A 261 -4.49 10.35 -30.01
C LEU A 261 -3.09 10.90 -29.72
N GLY A 262 -2.08 10.62 -30.57
CA GLY A 262 -0.72 11.11 -30.41
C GLY A 262 0.02 10.53 -29.20
N ALA A 263 -0.32 9.31 -28.77
CA ALA A 263 0.31 8.67 -27.63
C ALA A 263 1.75 8.25 -27.92
N THR A 264 2.60 8.28 -26.88
CA THR A 264 3.97 7.77 -26.92
C THR A 264 4.08 6.51 -26.06
N TYR A 265 4.70 5.45 -26.57
CA TYR A 265 4.87 4.22 -25.80
C TYR A 265 5.93 4.39 -24.70
N VAL A 266 5.57 4.01 -23.48
CA VAL A 266 6.52 3.73 -22.40
C VAL A 266 7.03 2.29 -22.54
N VAL A 267 6.10 1.36 -22.78
CA VAL A 267 6.36 -0.06 -23.04
C VAL A 267 5.42 -0.51 -24.15
N ASN A 268 5.95 -1.21 -25.16
CA ASN A 268 5.17 -1.82 -26.23
C ASN A 268 5.59 -3.27 -26.44
N THR A 269 4.82 -4.21 -25.87
CA THR A 269 5.08 -5.66 -25.81
C THR A 269 6.16 -6.06 -24.81
N VAL A 270 5.91 -7.12 -24.03
CA VAL A 270 6.79 -7.59 -22.95
C VAL A 270 7.11 -9.08 -23.13
N ALA A 271 8.37 -9.45 -22.90
CA ALA A 271 8.87 -10.82 -22.99
C ALA A 271 8.43 -11.69 -21.79
N VAL A 272 7.11 -11.90 -21.67
CA VAL A 272 6.49 -12.72 -20.63
C VAL A 272 5.37 -13.60 -21.20
N ARG A 273 5.14 -14.74 -20.56
CA ARG A 273 4.02 -15.64 -20.86
C ARG A 273 3.31 -16.09 -19.58
N PRO A 274 1.96 -16.04 -19.52
CA PRO A 274 1.07 -15.35 -20.47
C PRO A 274 1.24 -13.81 -20.40
N GLY A 275 0.57 -13.05 -21.27
CA GLY A 275 0.59 -11.57 -21.20
C GLY A 275 1.46 -10.83 -22.22
N PHE A 276 2.10 -11.54 -23.16
CA PHE A 276 3.02 -10.98 -24.16
C PHE A 276 2.63 -9.62 -24.76
N PRO A 277 1.39 -9.40 -25.27
CA PRO A 277 1.08 -8.18 -26.02
C PRO A 277 0.65 -6.99 -25.16
N MET A 278 0.96 -6.99 -23.86
CA MET A 278 0.65 -5.85 -23.00
C MET A 278 1.50 -4.61 -23.34
N LEU A 279 0.95 -3.44 -23.03
CA LEU A 279 1.60 -2.15 -23.29
C LEU A 279 1.21 -1.09 -22.26
N VAL A 280 2.04 -0.06 -22.16
CA VAL A 280 1.70 1.22 -21.54
C VAL A 280 2.14 2.34 -22.48
N ALA A 281 1.22 3.24 -22.80
CA ALA A 281 1.48 4.46 -23.55
C ALA A 281 1.04 5.68 -22.73
N GLN A 282 1.63 6.84 -23.01
CA GLN A 282 1.26 8.11 -22.41
C GLN A 282 0.64 9.01 -23.48
N LEU A 283 -0.55 9.55 -23.19
CA LEU A 283 -1.22 10.54 -24.02
C LEU A 283 -0.55 11.92 -23.88
N PRO A 284 -0.72 12.84 -24.85
CA PRO A 284 -0.16 14.19 -24.76
C PRO A 284 -0.57 14.98 -23.50
N GLY A 285 -1.74 14.67 -22.93
CA GLY A 285 -2.23 15.26 -21.68
C GLY A 285 -1.62 14.65 -20.40
N GLY A 286 -0.70 13.69 -20.52
CA GLY A 286 0.00 13.05 -19.41
C GLY A 286 -0.65 11.78 -18.86
N GLN A 287 -1.89 11.45 -19.28
CA GLN A 287 -2.58 10.23 -18.85
C GLN A 287 -1.92 8.98 -19.43
N PHE A 288 -1.86 7.92 -18.64
CA PHE A 288 -1.35 6.63 -19.07
C PHE A 288 -2.48 5.74 -19.58
N VAL A 289 -2.28 5.06 -20.70
CA VAL A 289 -3.15 4.01 -21.21
C VAL A 289 -2.42 2.67 -21.08
N ALA A 290 -2.95 1.80 -20.23
CA ALA A 290 -2.46 0.43 -20.06
C ALA A 290 -3.30 -0.52 -20.91
N GLY A 291 -2.69 -1.09 -21.95
CA GLY A 291 -3.29 -2.11 -22.80
C GLY A 291 -3.12 -3.49 -22.16
N LEU A 292 -4.21 -4.02 -21.60
CA LEU A 292 -4.24 -5.35 -21.00
C LEU A 292 -4.77 -6.36 -22.03
N PRO A 293 -4.15 -7.53 -22.20
CA PRO A 293 -4.66 -8.52 -23.16
C PRO A 293 -6.06 -8.99 -22.79
N GLY A 294 -6.92 -9.29 -23.77
CA GLY A 294 -8.33 -9.70 -23.53
C GLY A 294 -8.49 -11.07 -22.87
N ASN A 295 -7.47 -11.93 -22.97
CA ASN A 295 -7.43 -13.21 -22.27
C ASN A 295 -7.37 -13.01 -20.74
N PRO A 296 -8.35 -13.48 -19.94
CA PRO A 296 -8.50 -13.04 -18.56
C PRO A 296 -7.26 -13.19 -17.65
N GLN A 297 -6.59 -14.35 -17.64
CA GLN A 297 -5.36 -14.51 -16.82
C GLN A 297 -4.23 -13.60 -17.32
N SER A 298 -4.17 -13.36 -18.64
CA SER A 298 -3.17 -12.47 -19.24
C SER A 298 -3.40 -11.01 -18.83
N THR A 299 -4.66 -10.60 -18.68
CA THR A 299 -5.05 -9.31 -18.13
C THR A 299 -4.47 -9.10 -16.73
N PHE A 300 -4.58 -10.10 -15.86
CA PHE A 300 -4.04 -10.03 -14.49
C PHE A 300 -2.52 -10.07 -14.47
N VAL A 301 -1.88 -10.82 -15.37
CA VAL A 301 -0.43 -10.70 -15.58
C VAL A 301 -0.06 -9.27 -15.96
N ALA A 302 -0.76 -8.64 -16.90
CA ALA A 302 -0.49 -7.26 -17.29
C ALA A 302 -0.76 -6.25 -16.15
N LEU A 303 -1.82 -6.46 -15.36
CA LEU A 303 -2.11 -5.65 -14.17
C LEU A 303 -0.92 -5.67 -13.20
N VAL A 304 -0.47 -6.86 -12.78
CA VAL A 304 0.63 -6.97 -11.81
C VAL A 304 1.98 -6.56 -12.41
N SER A 305 2.14 -6.69 -13.73
CA SER A 305 3.38 -6.39 -14.44
C SER A 305 3.57 -4.91 -14.74
N LEU A 306 2.52 -4.21 -15.18
CA LEU A 306 2.65 -2.84 -15.66
C LEU A 306 1.85 -1.83 -14.84
N VAL A 307 0.63 -2.18 -14.44
CA VAL A 307 -0.25 -1.24 -13.74
C VAL A 307 0.19 -1.04 -12.29
N LEU A 308 0.51 -2.12 -11.55
CA LEU A 308 0.93 -1.97 -10.15
C LEU A 308 2.22 -1.17 -9.98
N PRO A 309 3.30 -1.40 -10.77
CA PRO A 309 4.50 -0.56 -10.67
C PRO A 309 4.24 0.89 -11.12
N LEU A 310 3.41 1.12 -12.15
CA LEU A 310 3.01 2.46 -12.54
C LEU A 310 2.29 3.21 -11.40
N LEU A 311 1.33 2.56 -10.74
CA LEU A 311 0.61 3.13 -9.60
C LEU A 311 1.54 3.40 -8.41
N ALA A 312 2.53 2.53 -8.16
CA ALA A 312 3.52 2.76 -7.13
C ALA A 312 4.34 4.04 -7.40
N GLY A 313 4.81 4.23 -8.65
CA GLY A 313 5.49 5.46 -9.05
C GLY A 313 4.61 6.70 -8.89
N LEU A 314 3.37 6.65 -9.40
CA LEU A 314 2.40 7.75 -9.28
C LEU A 314 2.09 8.16 -7.84
N THR A 315 2.15 7.20 -6.91
CA THR A 315 1.90 7.41 -5.47
C THR A 315 3.17 7.67 -4.67
N GLY A 316 4.35 7.71 -5.31
CA GLY A 316 5.63 7.88 -4.64
C GLY A 316 6.00 6.72 -3.70
N ARG A 317 5.36 5.56 -3.85
CA ARG A 317 5.66 4.35 -3.08
C ARG A 317 6.88 3.65 -3.66
N PRO A 318 7.65 2.92 -2.85
CA PRO A 318 8.64 2.01 -3.40
C PRO A 318 7.98 0.99 -4.33
N ARG A 319 8.69 0.58 -5.38
CA ARG A 319 8.22 -0.47 -6.28
C ARG A 319 7.87 -1.72 -5.46
N PRO A 320 6.71 -2.38 -5.69
CA PRO A 320 6.32 -3.54 -4.92
C PRO A 320 7.40 -4.62 -4.94
N ALA A 321 7.93 -4.93 -3.75
CA ALA A 321 8.93 -5.97 -3.59
C ALA A 321 8.32 -7.33 -3.94
N HIS A 322 9.15 -8.21 -4.51
CA HIS A 322 8.74 -9.59 -4.70
C HIS A 322 8.87 -10.32 -3.36
N ALA A 323 7.83 -11.07 -2.98
CA ALA A 323 7.93 -11.99 -1.87
C ALA A 323 8.78 -13.20 -2.28
N THR A 324 9.36 -13.93 -1.33
CA THR A 324 10.03 -15.21 -1.61
C THR A 324 9.17 -16.35 -1.07
N VAL A 325 8.91 -17.34 -1.93
CA VAL A 325 8.21 -18.58 -1.55
C VAL A 325 9.08 -19.78 -1.86
N LYS A 326 8.89 -20.88 -1.12
CA LYS A 326 9.51 -22.17 -1.45
C LYS A 326 8.53 -22.98 -2.29
N LEU A 327 8.98 -23.48 -3.45
CA LEU A 327 8.11 -24.25 -4.33
C LEU A 327 7.85 -25.65 -3.77
N GLY A 328 6.60 -26.11 -3.83
CA GLY A 328 6.20 -27.46 -3.46
C GLY A 328 6.23 -28.46 -4.62
N ALA A 329 6.32 -27.97 -5.86
CA ALA A 329 6.42 -28.79 -7.07
C ALA A 329 7.22 -28.07 -8.16
N ASP A 330 7.70 -28.83 -9.14
CA ASP A 330 8.37 -28.29 -10.32
C ASP A 330 7.40 -27.45 -11.16
N ILE A 331 7.89 -26.31 -11.67
CA ILE A 331 7.14 -25.42 -12.56
C ILE A 331 7.97 -25.22 -13.84
N PRO A 332 7.45 -25.63 -15.02
CA PRO A 332 8.19 -25.47 -16.27
C PRO A 332 8.33 -23.99 -16.65
N GLY A 333 9.46 -23.63 -17.28
CA GLY A 333 9.63 -22.32 -17.92
C GLY A 333 8.85 -22.21 -19.24
N ARG A 334 9.00 -21.06 -19.91
CA ARG A 334 8.31 -20.76 -21.19
C ARG A 334 9.29 -20.33 -22.28
N GLY A 335 10.36 -21.10 -22.47
CA GLY A 335 11.44 -20.76 -23.39
C GLY A 335 12.13 -19.47 -22.94
N ASP A 336 12.39 -18.56 -23.86
CA ASP A 336 13.09 -17.30 -23.58
C ASP A 336 12.20 -16.21 -22.94
N TYR A 337 10.99 -16.56 -22.51
CA TYR A 337 10.05 -15.65 -21.86
C TYR A 337 10.03 -15.88 -20.36
N THR A 338 9.92 -14.81 -19.57
CA THR A 338 9.56 -14.92 -18.17
C THR A 338 8.21 -15.63 -18.06
N HIS A 339 8.08 -16.60 -17.16
CA HIS A 339 6.81 -17.25 -16.89
C HIS A 339 6.29 -16.80 -15.54
N LEU A 340 5.15 -16.10 -15.56
CA LEU A 340 4.39 -15.80 -14.35
C LEU A 340 3.39 -16.93 -14.11
N ALA A 341 3.78 -17.87 -13.25
CA ALA A 341 3.02 -19.08 -12.97
C ALA A 341 2.14 -18.88 -11.74
N LEU A 342 0.82 -19.02 -11.88
CA LEU A 342 -0.10 -18.96 -10.75
C LEU A 342 0.21 -20.05 -9.72
N VAL A 343 0.34 -19.63 -8.46
CA VAL A 343 0.59 -20.53 -7.34
C VAL A 343 -0.39 -20.27 -6.20
N ARG A 344 -0.73 -21.33 -5.49
CA ARG A 344 -1.42 -21.30 -4.19
C ARG A 344 -0.43 -21.69 -3.11
N ARG A 345 -0.61 -21.18 -1.90
CA ARG A 345 0.09 -21.70 -0.73
C ARG A 345 -0.69 -22.90 -0.19
N ASP A 346 0.02 -23.90 0.30
CA ASP A 346 -0.61 -24.99 1.03
C ASP A 346 -0.58 -24.68 2.53
N PRO A 347 -1.72 -24.72 3.24
CA PRO A 347 -1.76 -24.42 4.66
C PRO A 347 -1.04 -25.46 5.53
N GLN A 348 -0.81 -26.68 5.03
CA GLN A 348 -0.22 -27.76 5.83
C GLN A 348 1.31 -27.67 5.90
N ASP A 349 1.96 -27.42 4.76
CA ASP A 349 3.43 -27.36 4.68
C ASP A 349 3.98 -25.95 4.39
N GLY A 350 3.09 -25.00 4.07
CA GLY A 350 3.44 -23.61 3.77
C GLY A 350 4.10 -23.39 2.41
N LEU A 351 4.21 -24.41 1.57
CA LEU A 351 4.87 -24.36 0.25
C LEU A 351 3.93 -23.82 -0.83
N ALA A 352 4.52 -23.31 -1.91
CA ALA A 352 3.79 -22.78 -3.06
C ALA A 352 3.66 -23.84 -4.16
N TYR A 353 2.43 -24.20 -4.51
CA TYR A 353 2.11 -25.19 -5.55
C TYR A 353 1.48 -24.53 -6.78
N PRO A 354 1.83 -24.95 -8.00
CA PRO A 354 1.14 -24.51 -9.20
C PRO A 354 -0.33 -24.91 -9.14
N VAL A 355 -1.21 -24.05 -9.64
CA VAL A 355 -2.65 -24.33 -9.68
C VAL A 355 -3.07 -25.05 -10.97
N ALA A 356 -4.12 -25.86 -10.88
CA ALA A 356 -4.76 -26.42 -12.06
C ALA A 356 -5.61 -25.36 -12.80
N HIS A 357 -5.86 -25.56 -14.10
CA HIS A 357 -6.62 -24.64 -14.95
C HIS A 357 -6.04 -23.21 -14.99
N ALA A 358 -4.74 -23.13 -15.29
CA ALA A 358 -3.95 -21.90 -15.40
C ALA A 358 -3.64 -21.50 -16.86
N GLY A 359 -4.52 -21.87 -17.79
CA GLY A 359 -4.44 -21.41 -19.18
C GLY A 359 -4.67 -19.90 -19.25
N SER A 360 -4.13 -19.22 -20.27
CA SER A 360 -4.19 -17.75 -20.39
C SER A 360 -5.62 -17.18 -20.36
N SER A 361 -6.63 -17.97 -20.72
CA SER A 361 -8.05 -17.60 -20.72
C SER A 361 -8.83 -18.05 -19.48
N MET A 362 -8.20 -18.76 -18.54
CA MET A 362 -8.87 -19.39 -17.40
C MET A 362 -8.80 -18.54 -16.14
N LEU A 363 -9.90 -18.44 -15.39
CA LEU A 363 -9.97 -17.68 -14.13
C LEU A 363 -9.99 -18.56 -12.87
N ARG A 364 -10.20 -19.88 -13.02
CA ARG A 364 -10.30 -20.79 -11.86
C ARG A 364 -9.00 -20.87 -11.08
N GLY A 365 -7.86 -20.91 -11.77
CA GLY A 365 -6.55 -20.84 -11.14
C GLY A 365 -6.39 -19.55 -10.34
N LEU A 366 -6.63 -18.41 -10.99
CA LEU A 366 -6.50 -17.08 -10.39
C LEU A 366 -7.32 -16.93 -9.10
N ALA A 367 -8.57 -17.39 -9.11
CA ALA A 367 -9.46 -17.30 -7.94
C ALA A 367 -8.89 -18.02 -6.70
N ASN A 368 -8.04 -19.04 -6.89
CA ASN A 368 -7.45 -19.87 -5.83
C ASN A 368 -5.95 -19.61 -5.62
N SER A 369 -5.39 -18.54 -6.18
CA SER A 369 -3.96 -18.24 -6.09
C SER A 369 -3.67 -17.10 -5.11
N ILE A 370 -2.44 -17.12 -4.59
CA ILE A 370 -1.88 -16.01 -3.79
C ILE A 370 -1.09 -15.02 -4.66
N GLY A 371 -0.70 -15.44 -5.87
CA GLY A 371 0.22 -14.69 -6.70
C GLY A 371 0.78 -15.50 -7.87
N PHE A 372 1.79 -14.93 -8.50
CA PHE A 372 2.53 -15.52 -9.61
C PHE A 372 3.98 -15.79 -9.19
N ALA A 373 4.38 -17.05 -9.16
CA ALA A 373 5.79 -17.40 -9.09
C ALA A 373 6.49 -16.97 -10.38
N ILE A 374 7.63 -16.29 -10.24
CA ILE A 374 8.43 -15.80 -11.36
C ILE A 374 9.42 -16.90 -11.72
N ILE A 375 9.24 -17.50 -12.90
CA ILE A 375 10.22 -18.42 -13.48
C ILE A 375 11.02 -17.67 -14.55
N PRO A 376 12.36 -17.60 -14.44
CA PRO A 376 13.18 -16.83 -15.35
C PRO A 376 13.20 -17.44 -16.76
N PRO A 377 13.47 -16.63 -17.81
CA PRO A 377 13.76 -17.11 -19.16
C PRO A 377 14.78 -18.24 -19.17
N GLY A 378 14.53 -19.28 -19.99
CA GLY A 378 15.39 -20.46 -20.11
C GLY A 378 15.42 -21.39 -18.88
N GLY A 379 14.73 -21.01 -17.80
CA GLY A 379 14.75 -21.73 -16.52
C GLY A 379 13.57 -22.66 -16.28
N ARG A 380 13.55 -23.22 -15.07
CA ARG A 380 12.41 -23.94 -14.47
C ARG A 380 12.44 -23.71 -12.96
N GLY A 381 11.27 -23.68 -12.32
CA GLY A 381 11.16 -23.75 -10.87
C GLY A 381 11.29 -25.20 -10.43
N LEU A 382 12.14 -25.47 -9.44
CA LEU A 382 12.33 -26.80 -8.88
C LEU A 382 11.65 -26.92 -7.51
N ALA A 383 11.01 -28.05 -7.25
CA ALA A 383 10.47 -28.36 -5.93
C ALA A 383 11.55 -28.22 -4.86
N GLY A 384 11.18 -27.61 -3.74
CA GLY A 384 12.07 -27.34 -2.60
C GLY A 384 12.99 -26.12 -2.76
N THR A 385 13.00 -25.43 -3.90
CA THR A 385 13.83 -24.22 -4.10
C THR A 385 13.03 -22.93 -3.86
N PRO A 386 13.70 -21.83 -3.46
CA PRO A 386 13.06 -20.53 -3.39
C PRO A 386 12.76 -19.98 -4.80
N ALA A 387 11.60 -19.32 -4.93
CA ALA A 387 11.20 -18.57 -6.10
C ALA A 387 10.65 -17.21 -5.69
N GLN A 388 10.87 -16.20 -6.53
CA GLN A 388 10.27 -14.89 -6.34
C GLN A 388 8.77 -14.96 -6.69
N LEU A 389 7.95 -14.27 -5.91
CA LEU A 389 6.50 -14.22 -6.03
C LEU A 389 6.06 -12.77 -6.25
N VAL A 390 5.26 -12.55 -7.30
CA VAL A 390 4.45 -11.34 -7.41
C VAL A 390 3.09 -11.63 -6.76
N PRO A 391 2.79 -11.06 -5.59
CA PRO A 391 1.51 -11.29 -4.93
C PRO A 391 0.37 -10.68 -5.74
N LEU A 392 -0.82 -11.27 -5.66
CA LEU A 392 -2.05 -10.58 -6.06
C LEU A 392 -2.38 -9.49 -5.03
N PRO A 393 -3.04 -8.37 -5.43
CA PRO A 393 -3.47 -7.34 -4.48
C PRO A 393 -4.71 -7.79 -3.69
N ILE A 394 -4.55 -8.84 -2.91
CA ILE A 394 -5.50 -9.37 -1.93
C ILE A 394 -5.10 -8.91 -0.53
N LEU A 395 -6.06 -8.91 0.40
CA LEU A 395 -5.76 -8.61 1.80
C LEU A 395 -5.14 -9.84 2.49
N ASP A 396 -4.31 -9.59 3.50
CA ASP A 396 -3.77 -10.65 4.33
C ASP A 396 -4.90 -11.48 4.95
N GLY A 397 -4.79 -12.81 4.85
CA GLY A 397 -5.79 -13.76 5.34
C GLY A 397 -6.95 -14.07 4.39
N GLU A 398 -7.12 -13.35 3.26
CA GLU A 398 -8.15 -13.72 2.26
C GLU A 398 -7.82 -15.01 1.49
N ARG A 399 -6.55 -15.42 1.53
CA ARG A 399 -6.05 -16.67 0.96
C ARG A 399 -5.02 -17.25 1.92
N VAL A 400 -5.18 -18.52 2.27
CA VAL A 400 -4.24 -19.31 3.07
C VAL A 400 -3.62 -20.38 2.19
#